data_AF-A0A851P3T7-F1
#
_entry.id   AF-A0A851P3T7-F1
#
_cell.length_a   1.000
_cell.length_b   1.000
_cell.length_c   1.000
_cell.angle_alpha   90.00
_cell.angle_beta   90.00
_cell.angle_gamma   90.00
#
_symmetry.space_group_name_H-M   'P 1'
#
loop_
_entity.id
_entity.type
_entity.pdbx_description
1 polymer ?
#
loop_
_entity_poly.entity_id
_entity_poly.type
_entity_poly.pdbx_seq_one_letter_code
_entity_poly.pdbx_strand_id
1 'polypeptide(L)'
;PAVPARLSGGRSQCQGRVELLQAGAWASVCAVGWDLEAARVLCRQLGCGRPRPVPVPCSPFVAEGSTVGLRHVLCVGQEPEVEHCELHPGDAGTCPS
;
A
#
# COMPACT_ATOMS: atom_id res chain seq x y z
N PRO A 1 -9.04 -2.09 15.26
CA PRO A 1 -9.04 -0.65 14.89
C PRO A 1 -8.13 -0.51 13.69
N ALA A 2 -8.62 0.06 12.59
CA ALA A 2 -7.89 0.14 11.32
C ALA A 2 -6.45 0.65 11.50
N VAL A 3 -5.46 -0.10 11.01
CA VAL A 3 -4.10 0.45 10.78
C VAL A 3 -4.21 1.71 9.92
N PRO A 4 -3.72 2.86 10.39
CA PRO A 4 -3.69 4.08 9.60
C PRO A 4 -2.89 3.88 8.32
N ALA A 5 -3.48 4.29 7.20
CA ALA A 5 -2.86 4.22 5.89
C ALA A 5 -2.86 5.60 5.23
N ARG A 6 -1.88 5.86 4.37
CA ARG A 6 -1.82 7.10 3.57
C ARG A 6 -1.15 6.89 2.22
N LEU A 7 -1.43 7.82 1.30
CA LEU A 7 -0.69 7.96 0.06
C LEU A 7 0.22 9.18 0.13
N SER A 8 1.49 9.03 -0.24
CA SER A 8 2.48 10.09 -0.18
C SER A 8 3.16 10.33 -1.53
N GLY A 9 3.50 11.58 -1.83
CA GLY A 9 4.31 11.93 -3.01
C GLY A 9 3.62 11.81 -4.38
N GLY A 10 2.29 11.63 -4.45
CA GLY A 10 1.55 11.68 -5.71
C GLY A 10 0.89 13.04 -5.98
N ARG A 11 0.22 13.17 -7.14
CA ARG A 11 -0.39 14.44 -7.59
C ARG A 11 -1.78 14.70 -7.00
N SER A 12 -2.33 13.76 -6.24
CA SER A 12 -3.64 13.87 -5.60
C SER A 12 -3.69 13.02 -4.33
N GLN A 13 -4.70 13.22 -3.49
CA GLN A 13 -4.92 12.42 -2.28
C GLN A 13 -5.13 10.91 -2.55
N CYS A 14 -5.45 10.53 -3.80
CA CYS A 14 -5.69 9.16 -4.24
C CYS A 14 -4.57 8.59 -5.13
N GLN A 15 -3.44 9.28 -5.17
CA GLN A 15 -2.26 8.88 -5.92
C GLN A 15 -1.03 9.05 -5.04
N GLY A 16 -0.10 8.10 -5.12
CA GLY A 16 1.18 8.20 -4.42
C GLY A 16 1.60 6.85 -3.86
N ARG A 17 2.77 6.83 -3.23
CA ARG A 17 3.32 5.68 -2.54
C ARG A 17 2.43 5.30 -1.36
N VAL A 18 2.15 4.02 -1.25
CA VAL A 18 1.39 3.45 -0.13
C VAL A 18 2.27 3.36 1.10
N GLU A 19 1.81 3.97 2.19
CA GLU A 19 2.45 3.90 3.50
C GLU A 19 1.45 3.44 4.57
N LEU A 20 1.89 2.53 5.44
CA LEU A 20 1.11 1.98 6.54
C LEU A 20 1.81 2.28 7.87
N LEU A 21 1.05 2.67 8.89
CA LEU A 21 1.61 2.95 10.20
C LEU A 21 1.84 1.65 10.97
N GLN A 22 3.10 1.26 11.13
CA GLN A 22 3.52 0.07 11.88
C GLN A 22 4.42 0.46 13.05
N ALA A 23 4.11 -0.04 14.25
CA ALA A 23 4.89 0.20 15.47
C ALA A 23 5.24 1.69 15.71
N GLY A 24 4.34 2.62 15.33
CA GLY A 24 4.52 4.06 15.49
C GLY A 24 5.32 4.75 14.37
N ALA A 25 5.77 4.03 13.35
CA ALA A 25 6.48 4.58 12.19
C ALA A 25 5.75 4.28 10.87
N TRP A 26 5.84 5.21 9.92
CA TRP A 26 5.29 5.01 8.57
C TRP A 26 6.23 4.13 7.75
N ALA A 27 5.72 2.98 7.33
CA ALA A 27 6.42 2.01 6.49
C ALA A 27 5.89 2.05 5.06
N SER A 28 6.78 2.11 4.08
CA SER A 28 6.38 1.99 2.67
C SER A 28 6.10 0.54 2.30
N VAL A 29 5.12 0.32 1.44
CA VAL A 29 4.81 -0.99 0.84
C VAL A 29 5.59 -1.15 -0.47
N CYS A 30 6.15 -2.34 -0.71
CA CYS A 30 6.81 -2.68 -1.97
C CYS A 30 5.79 -2.75 -3.13
N ALA A 31 6.20 -2.37 -4.34
CA ALA A 31 5.36 -2.54 -5.53
C ALA A 31 5.29 -3.99 -6.02
N VAL A 32 6.26 -4.82 -5.65
CA VAL A 32 6.29 -6.25 -6.03
C VAL A 32 5.13 -6.98 -5.36
N GLY A 33 4.29 -7.62 -6.17
CA GLY A 33 3.10 -8.32 -5.68
C GLY A 33 1.93 -7.41 -5.29
N TRP A 34 2.02 -6.08 -5.51
CA TRP A 34 0.89 -5.19 -5.35
C TRP A 34 -0.11 -5.37 -6.50
N ASP A 35 -1.32 -5.80 -6.18
CA ASP A 35 -2.36 -6.07 -7.16
C ASP A 35 -3.56 -5.10 -7.05
N LEU A 36 -4.51 -5.27 -7.97
CA LEU A 36 -5.72 -4.44 -8.04
C LEU A 36 -6.64 -4.63 -6.83
N GLU A 37 -6.62 -5.80 -6.20
CA GLU A 37 -7.49 -6.08 -5.06
C GLU A 37 -6.94 -5.44 -3.78
N ALA A 38 -5.62 -5.42 -3.59
CA ALA A 38 -4.96 -4.62 -2.56
C ALA A 38 -5.22 -3.12 -2.74
N ALA A 39 -5.11 -2.63 -3.99
CA ALA A 39 -5.48 -1.25 -4.32
C ALA A 39 -6.96 -0.95 -4.02
N ARG A 40 -7.85 -1.93 -4.21
CA ARG A 40 -9.28 -1.78 -3.97
C ARG A 40 -9.60 -1.63 -2.50
N VAL A 41 -9.01 -2.48 -1.66
CA VAL A 41 -9.15 -2.40 -0.20
C VAL A 41 -8.61 -1.05 0.29
N LEU A 42 -7.41 -0.66 -0.14
CA LEU A 42 -6.79 0.59 0.31
C LEU A 42 -7.58 1.82 -0.15
N CYS A 43 -7.97 1.90 -1.42
CA CYS A 43 -8.71 3.04 -1.94
C CYS A 43 -10.10 3.15 -1.30
N ARG A 44 -10.73 2.04 -0.90
CA ARG A 44 -11.96 2.10 -0.08
C ARG A 44 -11.67 2.66 1.31
N GLN A 45 -10.64 2.17 1.98
CA GLN A 45 -10.23 2.63 3.31
C GLN A 45 -9.90 4.14 3.33
N LEU A 46 -9.28 4.66 2.26
CA LEU A 46 -8.92 6.07 2.11
C LEU A 46 -10.04 6.96 1.54
N GLY A 47 -11.21 6.40 1.21
CA GLY A 47 -12.31 7.16 0.60
C GLY A 47 -12.04 7.59 -0.86
N CYS A 48 -11.09 6.94 -1.54
CA CYS A 48 -10.72 7.19 -2.93
C CYS A 48 -11.61 6.48 -3.96
N GLY A 49 -12.54 5.64 -3.51
CA GLY A 49 -13.45 4.89 -4.37
C GLY A 49 -12.80 3.65 -4.99
N ARG A 50 -13.19 3.29 -6.22
CA ARG A 50 -12.65 2.10 -6.90
C ARG A 50 -11.33 2.43 -7.62
N PRO A 51 -10.31 1.57 -7.53
CA PRO A 51 -9.07 1.74 -8.28
C PRO A 51 -9.34 1.67 -9.79
N ARG A 52 -8.60 2.48 -10.55
CA ARG A 52 -8.58 2.49 -12.01
C ARG A 52 -7.36 1.74 -12.54
N PRO A 53 -7.38 1.22 -13.78
CA PRO A 53 -6.28 0.40 -14.28
C PRO A 53 -4.95 1.13 -14.50
N VAL A 54 -4.90 2.47 -14.67
CA VAL A 54 -3.62 3.16 -14.96
C VAL A 54 -3.59 4.65 -14.55
N PRO A 55 -2.48 5.14 -13.94
CA PRO A 55 -1.72 4.40 -12.93
C PRO A 55 -2.70 3.98 -11.84
N VAL A 56 -2.55 2.76 -11.29
CA VAL A 56 -3.47 2.27 -10.26
C VAL A 56 -3.53 3.30 -9.13
N PRO A 57 -4.70 3.93 -8.86
CA PRO A 57 -4.90 4.74 -7.68
C PRO A 57 -4.50 3.87 -6.49
N CYS A 58 -3.80 4.43 -5.52
CA CYS A 58 -3.23 3.62 -4.43
C CYS A 58 -2.12 2.65 -4.86
N SER A 59 -1.31 2.93 -5.89
CA SER A 59 -0.15 2.09 -6.26
C SER A 59 1.12 2.51 -5.50
N PRO A 60 1.90 1.56 -4.95
CA PRO A 60 3.22 1.87 -4.44
C PRO A 60 4.11 2.36 -5.60
N PHE A 61 4.72 3.53 -5.42
CA PHE A 61 5.89 3.93 -6.18
C PHE A 61 7.11 3.55 -5.35
N VAL A 62 7.92 2.64 -5.87
CA VAL A 62 9.23 2.35 -5.28
C VAL A 62 10.21 3.34 -5.88
N ALA A 63 10.62 4.33 -5.10
CA ALA A 63 11.86 5.02 -5.38
C ALA A 63 13.00 4.09 -4.96
N GLU A 64 13.98 3.89 -5.84
CA GLU A 64 15.23 3.18 -5.53
C GLU A 64 15.79 3.67 -4.18
N GLY A 65 16.08 2.75 -3.25
CA GLY A 65 16.58 3.07 -1.91
C GLY A 65 15.52 3.43 -0.85
N SER A 66 14.22 3.26 -1.11
CA SER A 66 13.18 3.47 -0.09
C SER A 66 13.18 2.38 0.97
N THR A 67 13.17 2.74 2.25
CA THR A 67 12.97 1.79 3.36
C THR A 67 11.58 1.17 3.26
N VAL A 68 11.54 -0.08 2.82
CA VAL A 68 10.32 -0.87 2.68
C VAL A 68 10.09 -1.63 3.97
N GLY A 69 8.99 -1.34 4.66
CA GLY A 69 8.61 -2.07 5.89
C GLY A 69 7.70 -3.26 5.62
N LEU A 70 6.99 -3.26 4.48
CA LEU A 70 6.11 -4.36 4.06
C LEU A 70 6.45 -4.81 2.66
N ARG A 71 6.77 -6.10 2.52
CA ARG A 71 7.08 -6.71 1.23
C ARG A 71 5.82 -6.93 0.43
N HIS A 72 4.85 -7.68 0.92
CA HIS A 72 3.64 -7.98 0.16
C HIS A 72 2.38 -7.63 0.96
N VAL A 73 1.38 -7.10 0.26
CA VAL A 73 0.01 -6.93 0.76
C VAL A 73 -0.89 -7.66 -0.23
N LEU A 74 -1.36 -8.83 0.15
CA LEU A 74 -2.21 -9.66 -0.69
C LEU A 74 -3.64 -9.60 -0.14
N CYS A 75 -4.55 -9.06 -0.95
CA CYS A 75 -5.96 -8.94 -0.60
C CYS A 75 -6.83 -9.71 -1.59
N VAL A 76 -7.94 -10.26 -1.11
CA VAL A 76 -9.03 -10.83 -1.89
C VAL A 76 -9.93 -9.72 -2.49
N GLY A 77 -9.89 -8.51 -1.92
CA GLY A 77 -10.63 -7.33 -2.40
C GLY A 77 -11.91 -7.02 -1.63
N GLN A 78 -12.22 -7.84 -0.61
CA GLN A 78 -13.41 -7.71 0.23
C GLN A 78 -13.09 -7.26 1.65
N GLU A 79 -11.83 -7.36 2.05
CA GLU A 79 -11.31 -7.01 3.37
C GLU A 79 -11.66 -5.58 3.75
N PRO A 80 -12.25 -5.34 4.94
CA PRO A 80 -12.74 -4.01 5.31
C PRO A 80 -11.61 -2.97 5.29
N GLU A 81 -10.42 -3.35 5.74
CA GLU A 81 -9.20 -2.55 5.73
C GLU A 81 -7.98 -3.39 5.36
N VAL A 82 -6.89 -2.73 4.99
CA VAL A 82 -5.64 -3.40 4.58
C VAL A 82 -5.03 -4.28 5.68
N GLU A 83 -5.31 -3.99 6.96
CA GLU A 83 -4.82 -4.80 8.09
C GLU A 83 -5.40 -6.23 8.11
N HIS A 84 -6.52 -6.45 7.43
CA HIS A 84 -7.18 -7.75 7.32
C HIS A 84 -6.70 -8.55 6.10
N CYS A 85 -5.85 -7.97 5.27
CA CYS A 85 -5.17 -8.67 4.18
C CYS A 85 -3.96 -9.46 4.70
N GLU A 86 -3.40 -10.32 3.85
CA GLU A 86 -2.16 -11.02 4.18
C GLU A 86 -0.97 -10.07 4.01
N LEU A 87 -0.48 -9.57 5.16
CA LEU A 87 0.68 -8.69 5.24
C LEU A 87 1.96 -9.50 5.44
N HIS A 88 2.86 -9.47 4.46
CA HIS A 88 4.18 -10.06 4.57
C HIS A 88 5.20 -9.00 4.98
N PRO A 89 5.81 -9.11 6.18
CA PRO A 89 6.82 -8.16 6.63
C PRO A 89 8.05 -8.18 5.71
N GLY A 90 8.70 -7.02 5.58
CA GLY A 90 9.95 -6.91 4.84
C GLY A 90 11.14 -7.35 5.68
N ASP A 91 11.83 -8.41 5.27
CA ASP A 91 13.10 -8.80 5.87
C ASP A 91 14.18 -7.81 5.40
N ALA A 92 14.49 -6.82 6.22
CA ALA A 92 15.61 -5.90 6.05
C ALA A 92 15.70 -5.18 4.67
N GLY A 93 14.96 -4.08 4.54
CA GLY A 93 15.49 -2.85 3.96
C GLY A 93 15.54 -2.70 2.45
N THR A 94 15.12 -3.67 1.64
CA THR A 94 15.01 -3.45 0.19
C THR A 94 13.85 -4.22 -0.44
N CYS A 95 13.05 -3.51 -1.24
CA CYS A 95 12.07 -4.07 -2.15
C CYS A 95 12.82 -4.56 -3.39
N PRO A 96 12.76 -5.86 -3.75
CA PRO A 96 13.39 -6.36 -4.96
C PRO A 96 12.82 -5.62 -6.19
N SER A 97 13.64 -5.40 -7.20
CA SER A 97 13.27 -4.74 -8.47
C SER A 97 12.59 -5.69 -9.46
#